data_AF-A0A7J2R072-F1
#
_entry.id   AF-A0A7J2R072-F1
#
_cell.length_a   1.000
_cell.length_b   1.000
_cell.length_c   1.000
_cell.angle_alpha   90.00
_cell.angle_beta   90.00
_cell.angle_gamma   90.00
#
_symmetry.space_group_name_H-M   'P 1'
#
loop_
_entity.id
_entity.type
_entity.pdbx_description
1 polymer ?
#
loop_
_entity_poly.entity_id
_entity_poly.type
_entity_poly.pdbx_seq_one_letter_code
_entity_poly.pdbx_strand_id
1 'polypeptide(L)'
;MDFVKLTELNCKEIKVSTIIWYPEVFEELCYYPYPNHPNGCCNTIKCRTLNVPSFGIINDRGEYSHYYLVYLEFDFKKYKELRKIENPDFFNSENRLKCLIYWQNSLKKIIKDYLEWLYILNPPFYVLGCGSGFKLSFQKQVASMEAVMINVFSTLKLNKINFEIKPKNRIILCNLLCSKKEIIFKTMLNRYLKN
;
A
#
# COMPACT_ATOMS: atom_id res chain seq x y z
N MET A 1 -21.52 1.78 -7.82
CA MET A 1 -20.53 0.78 -7.38
C MET A 1 -20.13 0.90 -5.91
N ASP A 2 -20.27 -0.19 -5.16
CA ASP A 2 -19.80 -0.33 -3.79
C ASP A 2 -18.43 -1.02 -3.79
N PHE A 3 -17.36 -0.26 -3.50
CA PHE A 3 -16.00 -0.78 -3.50
C PHE A 3 -15.75 -1.74 -2.34
N VAL A 4 -16.46 -1.61 -1.22
CA VAL A 4 -16.24 -2.46 -0.06
C VAL A 4 -16.65 -3.90 -0.38
N LYS A 5 -17.72 -4.09 -1.16
CA LYS A 5 -18.15 -5.40 -1.69
C LYS A 5 -17.21 -6.03 -2.71
N LEU A 6 -16.28 -5.26 -3.26
CA LEU A 6 -15.27 -5.72 -4.21
C LEU A 6 -13.90 -5.93 -3.55
N THR A 7 -13.80 -5.72 -2.25
CA THR A 7 -12.53 -5.78 -1.53
C THR A 7 -12.60 -6.73 -0.35
N GLU A 8 -11.53 -7.45 -0.13
CA GLU A 8 -11.28 -8.20 1.08
C GLU A 8 -10.11 -7.55 1.84
N LEU A 9 -10.36 -7.13 3.08
CA LEU A 9 -9.31 -6.60 3.94
C LEU A 9 -8.66 -7.73 4.73
N ASN A 10 -7.35 -7.78 4.65
CA ASN A 10 -6.53 -8.80 5.27
C ASN A 10 -5.46 -8.17 6.15
N CYS A 11 -5.11 -8.87 7.23
CA CYS A 11 -4.04 -8.50 8.14
C CYS A 11 -3.19 -9.73 8.41
N LYS A 12 -1.87 -9.59 8.32
CA LYS A 12 -0.94 -10.70 8.53
C LYS A 12 0.28 -10.21 9.31
N GLU A 13 0.53 -10.79 10.48
CA GLU A 13 1.82 -10.62 11.15
C GLU A 13 2.91 -11.30 10.31
N ILE A 14 4.03 -10.61 10.17
CA ILE A 14 5.19 -11.07 9.41
C ILE A 14 6.45 -10.96 10.26
N LYS A 15 7.45 -11.78 9.95
CA LYS A 15 8.77 -11.66 10.58
C LYS A 15 9.54 -10.53 9.91
N VAL A 16 10.34 -9.79 10.68
CA VAL A 16 11.24 -8.76 10.12
C VAL A 16 12.13 -9.31 8.99
N SER A 17 12.57 -10.57 9.13
CA SER A 17 13.41 -11.26 8.14
C SER A 17 12.71 -11.56 6.81
N THR A 18 11.38 -11.39 6.72
CA THR A 18 10.64 -11.54 5.45
C THR A 18 10.35 -10.20 4.77
N ILE A 19 10.77 -9.08 5.38
CA ILE A 19 10.80 -7.76 4.75
C ILE A 19 12.06 -7.68 3.90
N ILE A 20 11.91 -7.55 2.58
CA ILE A 20 13.03 -7.46 1.65
C ILE A 20 13.39 -6.01 1.40
N TRP A 21 14.66 -5.68 1.60
CA TRP A 21 15.21 -4.35 1.45
C TRP A 21 16.10 -4.27 0.19
N TYR A 22 16.17 -3.09 -0.42
CA TYR A 22 17.08 -2.77 -1.54
C TYR A 22 17.95 -1.55 -1.23
N PRO A 23 18.90 -1.67 -0.28
CA PRO A 23 19.77 -0.56 0.08
C PRO A 23 20.69 -0.13 -1.07
N GLU A 24 21.17 -1.08 -1.89
CA GLU A 24 22.20 -0.83 -2.90
C GLU A 24 21.68 -0.13 -4.17
N VAL A 25 20.37 -0.20 -4.44
CA VAL A 25 19.81 0.27 -5.73
C VAL A 25 19.22 1.68 -5.61
N PHE A 26 18.95 2.18 -4.40
CA PHE A 26 18.09 3.36 -4.22
C PHE A 26 18.73 4.68 -4.67
N GLU A 27 20.03 4.86 -4.44
CA GLU A 27 20.72 6.06 -4.92
C GLU A 27 20.65 6.16 -6.45
N GLU A 28 20.72 5.02 -7.14
CA GLU A 28 20.72 4.92 -8.59
C GLU A 28 19.31 4.90 -9.20
N LEU A 29 18.30 4.42 -8.47
CA LEU A 29 16.92 4.30 -8.95
C LEU A 29 16.35 5.60 -9.49
N CYS A 30 16.68 6.71 -8.84
CA CYS A 30 16.24 8.03 -9.28
C CYS A 30 16.90 8.49 -10.58
N TYR A 31 17.99 7.86 -11.03
CA TYR A 31 18.70 8.21 -12.26
C TYR A 31 18.34 7.29 -13.44
N TYR A 32 17.68 6.15 -13.21
CA TYR A 32 17.27 5.29 -14.31
C TYR A 32 16.15 5.93 -15.15
N PRO A 33 16.26 5.92 -16.49
CA PRO A 33 15.22 6.43 -17.39
C PRO A 33 13.88 5.69 -17.24
N TYR A 34 12.77 6.39 -17.37
CA TYR A 34 11.42 5.82 -17.46
C TYR A 34 10.51 6.68 -18.35
N PRO A 35 9.31 6.21 -18.79
CA PRO A 35 8.48 6.94 -19.74
C PRO A 35 8.25 8.41 -19.34
N ASN A 36 8.48 9.32 -20.29
CA ASN A 36 8.47 10.79 -20.13
C ASN A 36 9.59 11.39 -19.24
N HIS A 37 10.53 10.56 -18.80
CA HIS A 37 11.64 10.94 -17.91
C HIS A 37 12.93 10.23 -18.36
N PRO A 38 13.50 10.64 -19.51
CA PRO A 38 14.65 9.95 -20.12
C PRO A 38 15.95 10.06 -19.30
N ASN A 39 16.03 11.01 -18.36
CA ASN A 39 17.18 11.20 -17.48
C ASN A 39 16.90 10.78 -16.02
N GLY A 40 15.86 9.97 -15.81
CA GLY A 40 15.36 9.65 -14.48
C GLY A 40 14.51 10.76 -13.85
N CYS A 41 14.33 10.68 -12.53
CA CYS A 41 13.44 11.52 -11.76
C CYS A 41 13.90 12.99 -11.77
N CYS A 42 13.06 13.90 -12.28
CA CYS A 42 13.33 15.34 -12.26
C CYS A 42 13.38 15.97 -10.86
N ASN A 43 12.98 15.21 -9.83
CA ASN A 43 12.93 15.65 -8.43
C ASN A 43 13.93 14.88 -7.55
N THR A 44 15.05 14.39 -8.10
CA THR A 44 16.09 13.64 -7.36
C THR A 44 16.46 14.27 -6.02
N ILE A 45 16.63 15.60 -5.97
CA ILE A 45 16.91 16.34 -4.72
C ILE A 45 15.79 16.16 -3.70
N LYS A 46 14.52 16.30 -4.09
CA LYS A 46 13.36 16.09 -3.20
C LYS A 46 13.20 14.63 -2.80
N CYS A 47 13.51 13.68 -3.68
CA CYS A 47 13.50 12.25 -3.36
C CYS A 47 14.57 11.89 -2.31
N ARG A 48 15.73 12.55 -2.35
CA ARG A 48 16.81 12.39 -1.35
C ARG A 48 16.56 13.16 -0.05
N THR A 49 15.85 14.29 -0.12
CA THR A 49 15.59 15.20 1.02
C THR A 49 14.22 15.03 1.66
N LEU A 50 13.35 14.18 1.12
CA LEU A 50 12.29 13.62 1.94
C LEU A 50 13.03 12.99 3.11
N ASN A 51 12.89 13.59 4.30
CA ASN A 51 13.32 13.06 5.59
C ASN A 51 12.49 11.81 5.90
N VAL A 52 12.37 10.91 4.92
CA VAL A 52 11.91 9.56 5.11
C VAL A 52 12.92 8.99 6.08
N PRO A 53 12.45 8.46 7.23
CA PRO A 53 13.35 7.83 8.16
C PRO A 53 14.22 6.85 7.39
N SER A 54 15.54 7.07 7.37
CA SER A 54 16.46 6.17 6.70
C SER A 54 16.25 4.75 7.22
N PHE A 55 16.61 3.75 6.43
CA PHE A 55 16.60 2.32 6.79
C PHE A 55 16.95 2.04 8.27
N GLY A 56 17.94 2.76 8.81
CA GLY A 56 18.37 2.64 10.20
C GLY A 56 17.34 3.05 11.26
N ILE A 57 16.33 3.87 10.95
CA ILE A 57 15.31 4.26 11.94
C ILE A 57 14.31 3.13 12.21
N ILE A 58 14.00 2.29 11.21
CA ILE A 58 13.04 1.20 11.39
C ILE A 58 13.73 -0.06 11.96
N ASN A 59 15.01 -0.28 11.63
CA ASN A 59 15.72 -1.52 11.96
C ASN A 59 16.84 -1.33 13.01
N ASP A 60 17.68 -0.29 12.94
CA ASP A 60 18.90 -0.21 13.78
C ASP A 60 18.63 0.15 15.24
N ARG A 61 17.46 0.69 15.58
CA ARG A 61 17.13 1.11 16.96
C ARG A 61 16.38 0.08 17.79
N GLY A 62 16.03 -1.09 17.22
CA GLY A 62 15.18 -2.07 17.89
C GLY A 62 13.84 -1.47 18.33
N GLU A 63 13.40 -0.41 17.66
CA GLU A 63 12.27 0.40 18.11
C GLU A 63 10.94 -0.34 17.93
N TYR A 64 10.87 -1.30 17.00
CA TYR A 64 9.68 -2.10 16.74
C TYR A 64 10.01 -3.58 16.88
N SER A 65 9.09 -4.33 17.48
CA SER A 65 9.21 -5.78 17.70
C SER A 65 8.17 -6.58 16.92
N HIS A 66 7.12 -5.92 16.42
CA HIS A 66 6.05 -6.55 15.65
C HIS A 66 5.82 -5.84 14.32
N TYR A 67 5.62 -6.63 13.26
CA TYR A 67 5.45 -6.16 11.90
C TYR A 67 4.23 -6.81 11.26
N TYR A 68 3.37 -6.00 10.63
CA TYR A 68 2.14 -6.50 10.05
C TYR A 68 1.93 -5.95 8.64
N LEU A 69 1.55 -6.83 7.71
CA LEU A 69 1.02 -6.43 6.42
C LEU A 69 -0.50 -6.28 6.53
N VAL A 70 -0.98 -5.06 6.36
CA VAL A 70 -2.42 -4.76 6.23
C VAL A 70 -2.67 -4.46 4.76
N TYR A 71 -3.50 -5.28 4.11
CA TYR A 71 -3.72 -5.16 2.68
C TYR A 71 -5.17 -5.38 2.26
N LEU A 72 -5.59 -4.67 1.22
CA LEU A 72 -6.83 -4.93 0.50
C LEU A 72 -6.53 -5.82 -0.71
N GLU A 73 -7.26 -6.92 -0.84
CA GLU A 73 -7.41 -7.66 -2.09
C GLU A 73 -8.64 -7.12 -2.82
N PHE A 74 -8.43 -6.50 -3.98
CA PHE A 74 -9.49 -5.92 -4.80
C PHE A 74 -9.78 -6.80 -6.01
N ASP A 75 -11.04 -7.23 -6.15
CA ASP A 75 -11.54 -7.99 -7.31
C ASP A 75 -11.68 -7.07 -8.52
N PHE A 76 -10.54 -6.90 -9.20
CA PHE A 76 -10.44 -6.02 -10.34
C PHE A 76 -11.17 -6.58 -11.56
N LYS A 77 -11.32 -7.91 -11.66
CA LYS A 77 -12.11 -8.53 -12.72
C LYS A 77 -13.57 -8.09 -12.61
N LYS A 78 -14.19 -8.31 -11.45
CA LYS A 78 -15.59 -7.94 -11.20
C LYS A 78 -15.82 -6.43 -11.28
N TYR A 79 -14.86 -5.63 -10.80
CA TYR A 79 -14.89 -4.17 -11.00
C TYR A 79 -15.06 -3.81 -12.48
N LYS A 80 -14.24 -4.39 -13.36
CA LYS A 80 -14.30 -4.09 -14.80
C LYS A 80 -15.61 -4.56 -15.43
N GLU A 81 -16.10 -5.74 -15.06
CA GLU A 81 -17.39 -6.26 -15.53
C GLU A 81 -18.53 -5.31 -15.16
N LEU A 82 -18.60 -4.90 -13.89
CA LEU A 82 -19.62 -3.97 -13.41
C LEU A 82 -19.49 -2.59 -14.08
N ARG A 83 -18.28 -2.07 -14.29
CA ARG A 83 -18.09 -0.77 -14.97
C ARG A 83 -18.53 -0.79 -16.43
N LYS A 84 -18.29 -1.88 -17.15
CA LYS A 84 -18.78 -2.05 -18.52
C LYS A 84 -20.32 -2.05 -18.57
N ILE A 85 -20.97 -2.61 -17.56
CA ILE A 85 -22.45 -2.64 -17.47
C ILE A 85 -23.01 -1.27 -17.04
N GLU A 86 -22.40 -0.62 -16.04
CA GLU A 86 -22.89 0.66 -15.50
C GLU A 86 -22.79 1.81 -16.52
N ASN A 87 -21.72 1.86 -17.32
CA ASN A 87 -21.53 2.94 -18.30
C ASN A 87 -20.70 2.45 -19.52
N PRO A 88 -21.33 1.72 -20.45
CA PRO A 88 -20.65 1.07 -21.57
C PRO A 88 -19.95 2.07 -22.51
N ASP A 89 -20.58 3.21 -22.77
CA ASP A 89 -20.04 4.22 -23.69
C ASP A 89 -18.78 4.88 -23.13
N PHE A 90 -18.76 5.15 -21.83
CA PHE A 90 -17.59 5.73 -21.19
C PHE A 90 -16.46 4.72 -21.00
N PHE A 91 -16.77 3.51 -20.55
CA PHE A 91 -15.81 2.42 -20.30
C PHE A 91 -15.64 1.49 -21.51
N ASN A 92 -15.63 2.08 -22.70
CA ASN A 92 -15.52 1.41 -23.99
C ASN A 92 -14.11 0.85 -24.32
N SER A 93 -13.13 0.99 -23.41
CA SER A 93 -11.77 0.49 -23.63
C SER A 93 -11.12 -0.04 -22.36
N GLU A 94 -10.25 -1.03 -22.53
CA GLU A 94 -9.48 -1.63 -21.42
C GLU A 94 -8.56 -0.60 -20.73
N ASN A 95 -8.07 0.40 -21.46
CA ASN A 95 -7.22 1.45 -20.87
C ASN A 95 -7.99 2.32 -19.87
N ARG A 96 -9.25 2.66 -20.18
CA ARG A 96 -10.09 3.43 -19.26
C ARG A 96 -10.43 2.63 -18.01
N LEU A 97 -10.77 1.36 -18.19
CA LEU A 97 -11.02 0.43 -17.08
C LEU A 97 -9.80 0.25 -16.17
N LYS A 98 -8.59 0.33 -16.74
CA LYS A 98 -7.33 0.24 -16.00
C LYS A 98 -6.90 1.52 -15.30
N CYS A 99 -7.52 2.65 -15.64
CA CYS A 99 -7.07 3.95 -15.15
C CYS A 99 -7.25 4.06 -13.63
N LEU A 100 -6.14 4.29 -12.92
CA LEU A 100 -6.06 4.30 -11.45
C LEU A 100 -7.03 5.31 -10.82
N ILE A 101 -7.25 6.45 -11.47
CA ILE A 101 -8.04 7.57 -10.93
C ILE A 101 -9.48 7.18 -10.57
N TYR A 102 -10.03 6.14 -11.21
CA TYR A 102 -11.42 5.73 -11.04
C TYR A 102 -11.66 4.78 -9.87
N TRP A 103 -10.61 4.23 -9.26
CA TRP A 103 -10.75 3.23 -8.20
C TRP A 103 -9.74 3.39 -7.06
N GLN A 104 -8.53 3.88 -7.33
CA GLN A 104 -7.45 3.90 -6.35
C GLN A 104 -7.80 4.74 -5.11
N ASN A 105 -8.42 5.90 -5.29
CA ASN A 105 -8.80 6.77 -4.17
C ASN A 105 -9.87 6.13 -3.28
N SER A 106 -10.80 5.35 -3.85
CA SER A 106 -11.81 4.61 -3.09
C SER A 106 -11.15 3.52 -2.24
N LEU A 107 -10.22 2.74 -2.80
CA LEU A 107 -9.46 1.73 -2.05
C LEU A 107 -8.60 2.36 -0.96
N LYS A 108 -7.91 3.47 -1.27
CA LYS A 108 -7.12 4.23 -0.29
C LYS A 108 -7.98 4.73 0.87
N LYS A 109 -9.22 5.17 0.60
CA LYS A 109 -10.15 5.58 1.65
C LYS A 109 -10.48 4.41 2.58
N ILE A 110 -10.85 3.25 2.03
CA ILE A 110 -11.19 2.06 2.82
C ILE A 110 -10.05 1.67 3.76
N ILE A 111 -8.83 1.55 3.22
CA ILE A 111 -7.68 1.16 4.05
C ILE A 111 -7.29 2.24 5.05
N LYS A 112 -7.42 3.52 4.69
CA LYS A 112 -7.19 4.63 5.61
C LYS A 112 -8.16 4.57 6.79
N ASP A 113 -9.46 4.49 6.53
CA ASP A 113 -10.47 4.46 7.59
C ASP A 113 -10.21 3.28 8.54
N TYR A 114 -9.79 2.13 7.99
CA TYR A 114 -9.38 0.98 8.79
C TYR A 114 -8.16 1.25 9.67
N LEU A 115 -7.11 1.84 9.13
CA LEU A 115 -5.88 2.15 9.87
C LEU A 115 -6.12 3.19 10.98
N GLU A 116 -6.95 4.19 10.73
CA GLU A 116 -7.34 5.20 11.74
C GLU A 116 -8.07 4.52 12.91
N TRP A 117 -9.03 3.65 12.62
CA TRP A 117 -9.72 2.86 13.65
C TRP A 117 -8.78 1.92 14.40
N LEU A 118 -7.89 1.22 13.67
CA LEU A 118 -6.96 0.27 14.27
C LEU A 118 -6.02 0.99 15.24
N TYR A 119 -5.61 2.22 14.92
CA TYR A 119 -4.77 3.05 15.76
C TYR A 119 -5.47 3.51 17.04
N ILE A 120 -6.78 3.79 17.00
CA ILE A 120 -7.55 4.09 18.23
C ILE A 120 -7.48 2.92 19.22
N LEU A 121 -7.49 1.69 18.71
CA LEU A 121 -7.48 0.49 19.55
C LEU A 121 -6.10 0.01 19.96
N ASN A 122 -5.08 0.25 19.14
CA ASN A 122 -3.73 -0.30 19.32
C ASN A 122 -2.62 0.76 19.22
N PRO A 123 -2.72 1.93 19.88
CA PRO A 123 -1.65 2.92 19.78
C PRO A 123 -0.44 2.50 20.64
N PRO A 124 0.81 2.84 20.26
CA PRO A 124 1.22 3.46 19.00
C PRO A 124 1.80 2.44 18.00
N PHE A 125 1.50 2.61 16.72
CA PHE A 125 2.23 1.99 15.62
C PHE A 125 2.55 3.01 14.51
N TYR A 126 3.55 2.69 13.71
CA TYR A 126 3.95 3.47 12.54
C TYR A 126 3.49 2.78 11.25
N VAL A 127 3.08 3.56 10.25
CA VAL A 127 2.59 3.05 8.97
C VAL A 127 3.54 3.43 7.84
N LEU A 128 3.81 2.46 6.97
CA LEU A 128 4.39 2.65 5.65
C LEU A 128 3.39 2.20 4.60
N GLY A 129 3.10 3.08 3.65
CA GLY A 129 2.08 2.82 2.63
C GLY A 129 2.62 2.20 1.34
N CYS A 130 1.75 1.70 0.47
CA CYS A 130 2.13 1.38 -0.91
C CYS A 130 1.89 2.58 -1.84
N GLY A 131 2.84 2.83 -2.74
CA GLY A 131 2.72 3.81 -3.81
C GLY A 131 2.90 5.24 -3.32
N SER A 132 2.09 6.19 -3.81
CA SER A 132 2.33 7.64 -3.63
C SER A 132 2.14 8.19 -2.19
N GLY A 133 2.09 7.35 -1.17
CA GLY A 133 1.76 7.73 0.20
C GLY A 133 0.32 8.26 0.38
N PHE A 134 -0.06 8.50 1.63
CA PHE A 134 -1.29 9.19 2.04
C PHE A 134 -1.11 9.83 3.42
N LYS A 135 -2.15 10.47 3.95
CA LYS A 135 -2.12 11.12 5.27
C LYS A 135 -3.05 10.40 6.25
N LEU A 136 -2.57 10.18 7.46
CA LEU A 136 -3.33 9.66 8.59
C LEU A 136 -3.39 10.74 9.68
N SER A 137 -4.43 10.72 10.52
CA SER A 137 -4.61 11.69 11.60
C SER A 137 -3.46 11.62 12.62
N PHE A 138 -2.98 10.40 12.89
CA PHE A 138 -1.87 10.14 13.81
C PHE A 138 -0.49 10.17 13.15
N GLN A 139 -0.42 10.22 11.81
CA GLN A 139 0.83 10.26 11.06
C GLN A 139 0.72 11.23 9.89
N LYS A 140 1.25 12.45 10.09
CA LYS A 140 1.15 13.58 9.15
C LYS A 140 1.62 13.25 7.73
N GLN A 141 2.61 12.37 7.61
CA GLN A 141 3.13 11.88 6.33
C GLN A 141 3.39 10.37 6.42
N VAL A 142 2.64 9.60 5.62
CA VAL A 142 2.90 8.17 5.42
C VAL A 142 3.86 8.03 4.26
N ALA A 143 5.12 7.70 4.57
CA ALA A 143 6.09 7.33 3.57
C ALA A 143 5.67 6.04 2.86
N SER A 144 6.06 5.90 1.60
CA SER A 144 5.86 4.64 0.92
C SER A 144 6.91 3.61 1.36
N MET A 145 6.56 2.33 1.34
CA MET A 145 7.48 1.23 1.56
C MET A 145 8.68 1.33 0.61
N GLU A 146 8.43 1.68 -0.65
CA GLU A 146 9.50 1.85 -1.64
C GLU A 146 10.41 3.05 -1.31
N ALA A 147 9.88 4.12 -0.71
CA ALA A 147 10.66 5.28 -0.29
C ALA A 147 11.58 4.98 0.91
N VAL A 148 11.26 3.94 1.70
CA VAL A 148 12.15 3.38 2.73
C VAL A 148 12.89 2.13 2.24
N MET A 149 13.04 1.96 0.92
CA MET A 149 13.82 0.88 0.31
C MET A 149 13.26 -0.53 0.50
N ILE A 150 11.98 -0.69 0.86
CA ILE A 150 11.34 -2.00 0.93
C ILE A 150 10.88 -2.43 -0.46
N ASN A 151 11.31 -3.61 -0.91
CA ASN A 151 10.70 -4.29 -2.04
C ASN A 151 9.37 -4.91 -1.61
N VAL A 152 8.28 -4.20 -1.93
CA VAL A 152 6.91 -4.65 -1.64
C VAL A 152 6.61 -6.00 -2.28
N PHE A 153 6.94 -6.22 -3.55
CA PHE A 153 6.60 -7.46 -4.25
C PHE A 153 7.35 -8.68 -3.70
N SER A 154 8.64 -8.55 -3.42
CA SER A 154 9.41 -9.65 -2.81
C SER A 154 8.95 -9.93 -1.39
N THR A 155 8.61 -8.89 -0.63
CA THR A 155 8.03 -9.02 0.72
C THR A 155 6.69 -9.75 0.68
N LEU A 156 5.78 -9.37 -0.24
CA LEU A 156 4.50 -10.08 -0.44
C LEU A 156 4.72 -11.55 -0.82
N LYS A 157 5.66 -11.82 -1.74
CA LYS A 157 6.00 -13.17 -2.22
C LYS A 157 6.50 -14.06 -1.08
N LEU A 158 7.46 -13.59 -0.28
CA LEU A 158 7.98 -14.34 0.87
C LEU A 158 6.91 -14.62 1.93
N ASN A 159 5.96 -13.70 2.08
CA ASN A 159 4.83 -13.86 2.99
C ASN A 159 3.64 -14.59 2.35
N LYS A 160 3.80 -15.24 1.20
CA LYS A 160 2.78 -16.06 0.53
C LYS A 160 1.47 -15.30 0.26
N ILE A 161 1.56 -14.00 -0.02
CA ILE A 161 0.41 -13.19 -0.43
C ILE A 161 0.39 -13.17 -1.96
N ASN A 162 -0.72 -13.58 -2.56
CA ASN A 162 -0.84 -13.70 -4.01
C ASN A 162 -1.16 -12.34 -4.65
N PHE A 163 -0.35 -11.91 -5.62
CA PHE A 163 -0.47 -10.63 -6.31
C PHE A 163 -0.13 -10.74 -7.79
N GLU A 164 -0.53 -9.74 -8.57
CA GLU A 164 -0.20 -9.61 -9.98
C GLU A 164 0.70 -8.38 -10.19
N ILE A 165 1.92 -8.55 -10.71
CA ILE A 165 2.85 -7.42 -11.00
C ILE A 165 2.22 -6.45 -12.00
N LYS A 166 1.51 -7.00 -12.99
CA LYS A 166 0.71 -6.25 -13.97
C LYS A 166 -0.75 -6.67 -13.78
N PRO A 167 -1.51 -5.98 -12.91
CA PRO A 167 -2.87 -6.36 -12.56
C PRO A 167 -3.78 -6.54 -13.78
N LYS A 168 -4.34 -7.74 -13.90
CA LYS A 168 -5.39 -8.11 -14.86
C LYS A 168 -6.70 -8.37 -14.15
N ASN A 169 -6.67 -9.12 -13.05
CA ASN A 169 -7.85 -9.58 -12.33
C ASN A 169 -7.83 -9.21 -10.85
N ARG A 170 -6.64 -8.97 -10.28
CA ARG A 170 -6.48 -8.72 -8.85
C ARG A 170 -5.53 -7.58 -8.61
N ILE A 171 -5.88 -6.71 -7.67
CA ILE A 171 -4.99 -5.66 -7.17
C ILE A 171 -4.80 -5.87 -5.68
N ILE A 172 -3.55 -5.79 -5.23
CA ILE A 172 -3.20 -5.75 -3.81
C ILE A 172 -2.77 -4.33 -3.46
N LEU A 173 -3.48 -3.69 -2.53
CA LEU A 173 -3.06 -2.43 -1.91
C LEU A 173 -2.56 -2.74 -0.50
N CYS A 174 -1.24 -2.68 -0.27
CA CYS A 174 -0.60 -3.13 0.96
C CYS A 174 0.00 -1.97 1.76
N ASN A 175 -0.02 -2.07 3.09
CA ASN A 175 0.71 -1.21 4.01
C ASN A 175 1.45 -2.10 5.01
N LEU A 176 2.62 -1.63 5.45
CA LEU A 176 3.38 -2.24 6.53
C LEU A 176 3.16 -1.42 7.81
N LEU A 177 2.77 -2.09 8.88
CA LEU A 177 2.65 -1.53 10.22
C LEU A 177 3.84 -2.01 11.05
N CYS A 178 4.47 -1.09 11.75
CA CYS A 178 5.57 -1.36 12.68
C CYS A 178 5.13 -0.96 14.08
N SER A 179 5.17 -1.89 15.03
CA SER A 179 4.66 -1.67 16.40
C SER A 179 5.63 -2.17 17.46
N LYS A 180 5.61 -1.49 18.62
CA LYS A 180 6.32 -1.88 19.85
C LYS A 180 5.62 -2.99 20.61
N LYS A 181 4.32 -3.17 20.35
CA LYS A 181 3.44 -4.11 21.04
C LYS A 181 2.65 -4.90 20.02
N GLU A 182 2.19 -6.07 20.42
CA GLU A 182 1.28 -6.86 19.62
C GLU A 182 0.00 -6.04 19.27
N ILE A 183 -0.43 -6.10 18.01
CA ILE A 183 -1.64 -5.43 17.53
C ILE A 183 -2.78 -6.44 17.54
N ILE A 184 -3.86 -6.09 18.23
CA ILE A 184 -5.08 -6.91 18.28
C ILE A 184 -5.97 -6.52 17.10
N PHE A 185 -6.06 -7.41 16.11
CA PHE A 185 -6.99 -7.27 15.00
C PHE A 185 -8.38 -7.78 15.41
N LYS A 186 -9.26 -6.86 15.81
CA LYS A 186 -10.69 -7.18 15.89
C LYS A 186 -11.32 -7.06 14.50
N THR A 187 -12.25 -7.96 14.17
CA THR A 187 -12.95 -7.97 12.88
C THR A 187 -13.85 -6.73 12.75
N MET A 188 -13.30 -5.62 12.28
CA MET A 188 -14.10 -4.41 12.03
C MET A 188 -15.00 -4.54 10.80
N LEU A 189 -14.66 -5.45 9.88
CA LEU A 189 -15.35 -5.58 8.59
C LEU A 189 -16.87 -5.75 8.78
N ASN A 190 -17.29 -6.49 9.80
CA ASN A 190 -18.72 -6.70 10.09
C ASN A 190 -19.48 -5.45 10.53
N ARG A 191 -18.80 -4.41 11.04
CA ARG A 191 -19.43 -3.13 11.43
C ARG A 191 -19.39 -2.10 10.31
N TYR A 192 -18.36 -2.13 9.45
CA TYR A 192 -18.22 -1.18 8.35
C TYR A 192 -18.96 -1.60 7.07
N LEU A 193 -19.20 -2.90 6.86
CA LEU A 193 -19.93 -3.45 5.70
C LEU A 193 -21.46 -3.51 5.87
N LYS A 194 -21.98 -3.27 7.08
CA LYS A 194 -23.42 -3.40 7.41
C LYS A 194 -24.18 -2.07 7.44
N ASN A 195 -23.47 -0.94 7.34
CA ASN A 195 -24.04 0.39 7.21
C ASN A 195 -23.70 0.96 5.84
#